data_AF-A0A518LIL8-F1
#
_entry.id   AF-A0A518LIL8-F1
#
_cell.length_a   1.000
_cell.length_b   1.000
_cell.length_c   1.000
_cell.angle_alpha   90.00
_cell.angle_beta   90.00
_cell.angle_gamma   90.00
#
_symmetry.space_group_name_H-M   'P 1'
#
loop_
_entity.id
_entity.type
_entity.pdbx_description
1 polymer ?
#
loop_
_entity_poly.entity_id
_entity_poly.type
_entity_poly.pdbx_seq_one_letter_code
_entity_poly.pdbx_strand_id
1 'polypeptide(L)'
;MPKASPKPVRLNDFLTVSLAAEFLGVSPSTLRNWDRGGKLRAIRHPVIAAADEFQDLNAIGSNAAVDWLRSVVAPTSLNQNHRTTCADLLASAADLREGRPLPSRDRCKILSAANPNAAAGIIACNLVWFGIAGTVVLTPTGPDSSAFVKKVIARQQAKSIKSTALKGAEVGPFRIDWESHASLDASRLVECLNLQAGATDVDTRTLCVPQSVRGGRSLQEWVDRQRRVLGRDRIPVQVLQVEASRVCQQLRAMRPTSEDRLVSMTLHQAKNREFDRVIVLWPYEISGAPEKLRRLLYNGITRARQRAIIVVQNPPTSNPSRLTVAPFAV
;
A
#
# COMPACT_ATOMS: atom_id res chain seq x y z
N MET A 1 -45.21 16.83 -1.63
CA MET A 1 -44.10 17.44 -2.39
C MET A 1 -42.81 16.69 -2.03
N PRO A 2 -42.22 15.87 -2.91
CA PRO A 2 -40.95 15.23 -2.61
C PRO A 2 -39.86 16.30 -2.52
N LYS A 3 -39.13 16.35 -1.39
CA LYS A 3 -37.96 17.23 -1.24
C LYS A 3 -36.95 16.85 -2.31
N ALA A 4 -36.59 17.81 -3.17
CA ALA A 4 -35.54 17.64 -4.16
C ALA A 4 -34.28 17.08 -3.46
N SER A 5 -33.74 15.99 -4.01
CA SER A 5 -32.49 15.40 -3.57
C SER A 5 -31.38 16.47 -3.65
N PRO A 6 -30.57 16.65 -2.60
CA PRO A 6 -29.51 17.66 -2.62
C PRO A 6 -28.52 17.35 -3.75
N LYS A 7 -28.19 18.37 -4.55
CA LYS A 7 -27.16 18.24 -5.59
C LYS A 7 -25.85 17.71 -4.97
N PRO A 8 -25.16 16.75 -5.61
CA PRO A 8 -23.89 16.26 -5.12
C PRO A 8 -22.88 17.41 -5.11
N VAL A 9 -22.34 17.71 -3.92
CA VAL A 9 -21.36 18.79 -3.74
C VAL A 9 -20.02 18.32 -4.32
N ARG A 10 -19.43 19.10 -5.23
CA ARG A 10 -18.15 18.75 -5.88
C ARG A 10 -17.00 19.33 -5.06
N LEU A 11 -15.86 18.65 -5.08
CA LEU A 11 -14.66 19.10 -4.36
C LEU A 11 -14.21 20.51 -4.79
N ASN A 12 -14.42 20.84 -6.07
CA ASN A 12 -14.11 22.14 -6.66
C ASN A 12 -15.04 23.28 -6.17
N ASP A 13 -16.14 22.95 -5.47
CA ASP A 13 -17.08 23.95 -4.94
C ASP A 13 -16.59 24.52 -3.59
N PHE A 14 -15.50 23.99 -3.03
CA PHE A 14 -14.93 24.44 -1.76
C PHE A 14 -13.58 25.11 -1.95
N LEU A 15 -13.35 26.19 -1.20
CA LEU A 15 -12.05 26.83 -1.10
C LEU A 15 -11.22 26.17 0.01
N THR A 16 -9.91 26.02 -0.24
CA THR A 16 -8.97 25.76 0.87
C THR A 16 -8.97 26.96 1.81
N VAL A 17 -8.61 26.75 3.08
CA VAL A 17 -8.55 27.85 4.07
C VAL A 17 -7.63 28.98 3.59
N SER A 18 -6.56 28.67 2.87
CA SER A 18 -5.64 29.68 2.31
C SER A 18 -6.31 30.51 1.23
N LEU A 19 -6.98 29.89 0.25
CA LEU A 19 -7.68 30.60 -0.82
C LEU A 19 -8.85 31.42 -0.28
N ALA A 20 -9.60 30.89 0.69
CA ALA A 20 -10.68 31.63 1.33
C ALA A 20 -10.16 32.85 2.11
N ALA A 21 -8.99 32.72 2.76
CA ALA A 21 -8.40 33.82 3.51
C ALA A 21 -7.88 34.93 2.57
N GLU A 22 -7.23 34.54 1.46
CA GLU A 22 -6.81 35.45 0.39
C GLU A 22 -8.01 36.21 -0.21
N PHE A 23 -9.08 35.49 -0.57
CA PHE A 23 -10.32 36.08 -1.09
C PHE A 23 -10.94 37.09 -0.12
N LEU A 24 -10.87 36.83 1.17
CA LEU A 24 -11.41 37.69 2.23
C LEU A 24 -10.42 38.79 2.69
N GLY A 25 -9.21 38.84 2.13
CA GLY A 25 -8.19 39.82 2.51
C GLY A 25 -7.68 39.67 3.95
N VAL A 26 -7.73 38.46 4.52
CA VAL A 26 -7.31 38.18 5.90
C VAL A 26 -6.27 37.08 5.96
N SER A 27 -5.59 36.93 7.11
CA SER A 27 -4.72 35.78 7.32
C SER A 27 -5.54 34.48 7.51
N PRO A 28 -5.02 33.30 7.10
CA PRO A 28 -5.65 32.01 7.40
C PRO A 28 -5.94 31.79 8.89
N SER A 29 -5.10 32.35 9.76
CA SER A 29 -5.24 32.35 11.21
C SER A 29 -6.48 33.11 11.66
N THR A 30 -6.67 34.32 11.10
CA THR A 30 -7.83 35.19 11.35
C THR A 30 -9.12 34.51 10.90
N LEU A 31 -9.11 33.92 9.70
CA LEU A 31 -10.28 33.20 9.17
C LEU A 31 -10.68 32.02 10.07
N ARG A 32 -9.72 31.25 10.58
CA ARG A 32 -9.99 30.15 11.54
C ARG A 32 -10.50 30.63 12.88
N ASN A 33 -10.06 31.80 13.36
CA ASN A 33 -10.58 32.41 14.57
C ASN A 33 -12.02 32.88 14.37
N TRP A 34 -12.36 33.40 13.18
CA TRP A 34 -13.74 33.77 12.85
C TRP A 34 -14.67 32.56 12.75
N ASP A 35 -14.22 31.44 12.19
CA ASP A 35 -14.95 30.15 12.21
C ASP A 35 -15.19 29.68 13.66
N ARG A 36 -14.12 29.62 14.48
CA ARG A 36 -14.23 29.21 15.90
C ARG A 36 -15.11 30.14 16.73
N GLY A 37 -15.04 31.44 16.49
CA GLY A 37 -15.82 32.46 17.19
C GLY A 37 -17.24 32.62 16.65
N GLY A 38 -17.66 31.81 15.66
CA GLY A 38 -19.00 31.88 15.06
C GLY A 38 -19.28 33.13 14.23
N LYS A 39 -18.27 33.97 13.97
CA LYS A 39 -18.40 35.16 13.09
C LYS A 39 -18.65 34.79 11.64
N LEU A 40 -18.18 33.61 11.23
CA LEU A 40 -18.50 32.98 9.95
C LEU A 40 -18.92 31.54 10.20
N ARG A 41 -19.89 31.06 9.42
CA ARG A 41 -20.32 29.66 9.44
C ARG A 41 -19.64 28.90 8.31
N ALA A 42 -18.60 28.14 8.62
CA ALA A 42 -17.93 27.33 7.60
C ALA A 42 -18.82 26.15 7.16
N ILE A 43 -19.03 26.04 5.84
CA ILE A 43 -19.55 24.81 5.24
C ILE A 43 -18.34 23.93 4.95
N ARG A 44 -18.19 22.83 5.69
CA ARG A 44 -17.05 21.92 5.54
C ARG A 44 -17.40 20.83 4.54
N HIS A 45 -16.44 20.50 3.68
CA HIS A 45 -16.57 19.32 2.83
C HIS A 45 -16.78 18.09 3.73
N PRO A 46 -17.74 17.19 3.42
CA PRO A 46 -17.94 15.97 4.18
C PRO A 46 -16.64 15.14 4.13
N VAL A 47 -16.09 14.83 5.30
CA VAL A 47 -14.94 13.91 5.37
C VAL A 47 -15.45 12.52 4.99
N ILE A 48 -14.92 11.98 3.89
CA ILE A 48 -15.21 10.61 3.48
C ILE A 48 -14.17 9.70 4.14
N ALA A 49 -14.64 8.80 4.99
CA ALA A 49 -13.83 7.71 5.51
C ALA A 49 -14.28 6.41 4.84
N ALA A 50 -13.33 5.69 4.23
CA ALA A 50 -13.54 4.34 3.75
C ALA A 50 -12.61 3.41 4.53
N ALA A 51 -13.18 2.34 5.07
CA ALA A 51 -12.42 1.36 5.84
C ALA A 51 -12.89 -0.05 5.46
N ASP A 52 -11.96 -0.98 5.48
CA ASP A 52 -12.17 -2.38 5.18
C ASP A 52 -11.30 -3.18 6.15
N GLU A 53 -11.93 -3.81 7.13
CA GLU A 53 -11.24 -4.62 8.14
C GLU A 53 -10.43 -5.74 7.48
N PHE A 54 -10.85 -6.27 6.32
CA PHE A 54 -10.12 -7.32 5.58
C PHE A 54 -8.81 -6.83 4.94
N GLN A 55 -8.59 -5.51 4.90
CA GLN A 55 -7.31 -4.90 4.50
C GLN A 55 -6.36 -4.67 5.67
N ASP A 56 -6.79 -4.94 6.89
CA ASP A 56 -5.89 -4.99 8.03
C ASP A 56 -5.10 -6.30 8.00
N LEU A 57 -3.78 -6.18 7.87
CA LEU A 57 -2.83 -7.28 7.84
C LEU A 57 -2.21 -7.56 9.22
N ASN A 58 -2.41 -6.68 10.20
CA ASN A 58 -1.81 -6.78 11.52
C ASN A 58 -2.72 -7.53 12.50
N ALA A 59 -4.04 -7.34 12.38
CA ALA A 59 -5.04 -7.96 13.24
C ALA A 59 -5.98 -8.88 12.43
N ILE A 60 -6.49 -9.90 13.12
CA ILE A 60 -7.55 -10.79 12.63
C ILE A 60 -8.85 -10.40 13.35
N GLY A 61 -9.98 -10.42 12.66
CA GLY A 61 -11.28 -10.07 13.23
C GLY A 61 -11.63 -8.59 13.09
N SER A 62 -12.31 -8.04 14.10
CA SER A 62 -12.80 -6.66 14.08
C SER A 62 -11.66 -5.65 14.25
N ASN A 63 -11.89 -4.45 13.75
CA ASN A 63 -10.93 -3.36 13.83
C ASN A 63 -11.57 -2.21 14.62
N ALA A 64 -10.92 -1.80 15.71
CA ALA A 64 -11.46 -0.78 16.62
C ALA A 64 -11.79 0.55 15.92
N ALA A 65 -11.04 0.94 14.88
CA ALA A 65 -11.34 2.15 14.12
C ALA A 65 -12.58 1.97 13.23
N VAL A 66 -12.79 0.77 12.68
CA VAL A 66 -14.00 0.42 11.92
C VAL A 66 -15.21 0.37 12.84
N ASP A 67 -15.07 -0.25 14.02
CA ASP A 67 -16.14 -0.33 15.01
C ASP A 67 -16.52 1.05 15.55
N TRP A 68 -15.52 1.91 15.80
CA TRP A 68 -15.75 3.32 16.13
C TRP A 68 -16.45 4.08 15.00
N LEU A 69 -16.05 3.90 13.74
CA LEU A 69 -16.72 4.53 12.60
C LEU A 69 -18.20 4.11 12.53
N ARG A 70 -18.49 2.82 12.73
CA ARG A 70 -19.87 2.29 12.77
C ARG A 70 -20.69 2.85 13.94
N SER A 71 -20.06 3.23 15.06
CA SER A 71 -20.77 3.79 16.22
C SER A 71 -21.09 5.27 16.09
N VAL A 72 -20.29 6.04 15.33
CA VAL A 72 -20.48 7.49 15.17
C VAL A 72 -21.27 7.88 13.92
N VAL A 73 -21.36 7.01 12.92
CA VAL A 73 -22.12 7.27 11.68
C VAL A 73 -22.67 5.98 11.09
N ALA A 74 -23.85 6.05 10.47
CA ALA A 74 -24.37 4.95 9.65
C ALA A 74 -23.56 4.86 8.34
N PRO A 75 -22.73 3.82 8.13
CA PRO A 75 -21.88 3.74 6.94
C PRO A 75 -22.68 3.28 5.73
N THR A 76 -22.26 3.71 4.54
CA THR A 76 -22.69 3.07 3.29
C THR A 76 -21.81 1.85 3.05
N SER A 77 -22.40 0.66 3.13
CA SER A 77 -21.67 -0.60 2.90
C SER A 77 -21.39 -0.80 1.41
N LEU A 78 -20.11 -0.90 1.07
CA LEU A 78 -19.65 -1.29 -0.27
C LEU A 78 -19.29 -2.79 -0.25
N ASN A 79 -20.11 -3.60 -0.91
CA ASN A 79 -20.01 -5.07 -0.81
C ASN A 79 -18.96 -5.68 -1.74
N GLN A 80 -18.38 -4.87 -2.64
CA GLN A 80 -17.38 -5.33 -3.59
C GLN A 80 -16.15 -4.43 -3.60
N ASN A 81 -15.05 -4.95 -4.14
CA ASN A 81 -13.88 -4.14 -4.39
C ASN A 81 -14.15 -3.20 -5.59
N HIS A 82 -13.79 -1.93 -5.46
CA HIS A 82 -13.94 -0.90 -6.51
C HIS A 82 -12.62 -0.47 -7.15
N ARG A 83 -11.49 -1.13 -6.83
CA ARG A 83 -10.17 -0.86 -7.42
C ARG A 83 -10.01 -1.39 -8.85
N THR A 84 -10.89 -2.29 -9.27
CA THR A 84 -10.85 -2.92 -10.59
C THR A 84 -12.26 -3.18 -11.07
N THR A 85 -12.45 -3.18 -12.38
CA THR A 85 -13.67 -3.63 -13.07
C THR A 85 -13.52 -5.04 -13.65
N CYS A 86 -12.37 -5.69 -13.44
CA CYS A 86 -12.07 -7.01 -13.98
C CYS A 86 -12.83 -8.09 -13.21
N ALA A 87 -13.78 -8.76 -13.89
CA ALA A 87 -14.64 -9.78 -13.29
C ALA A 87 -13.86 -10.91 -12.59
N ASP A 88 -12.77 -11.40 -13.20
CA ASP A 88 -11.95 -12.46 -12.61
C ASP A 88 -11.27 -12.03 -11.30
N LEU A 89 -10.78 -10.79 -11.24
CA LEU A 89 -10.16 -10.25 -10.04
C LEU A 89 -11.20 -10.02 -8.94
N LEU A 90 -12.38 -9.54 -9.30
CA LEU A 90 -13.51 -9.36 -8.37
C LEU A 90 -13.99 -10.69 -7.81
N ALA A 91 -14.16 -11.71 -8.65
CA ALA A 91 -14.55 -13.06 -8.24
C ALA A 91 -13.52 -13.70 -7.31
N SER A 92 -12.22 -13.62 -7.66
CA SER A 92 -11.14 -14.11 -6.81
C SER A 92 -11.07 -13.38 -5.46
N ALA A 93 -11.32 -12.06 -5.45
CA ALA A 93 -11.37 -11.27 -4.22
C ALA A 93 -12.56 -11.65 -3.32
N ALA A 94 -13.73 -11.93 -3.91
CA ALA A 94 -14.90 -12.42 -3.20
C ALA A 94 -14.64 -13.80 -2.57
N ASP A 95 -14.11 -14.76 -3.34
CA ASP A 95 -13.79 -16.09 -2.83
C ASP A 95 -12.83 -16.03 -1.63
N LEU A 96 -11.80 -15.20 -1.70
CA LEU A 96 -10.87 -15.01 -0.59
C LEU A 96 -11.52 -14.40 0.65
N ARG A 97 -12.46 -13.47 0.49
CA ARG A 97 -13.19 -12.90 1.63
C ARG A 97 -14.10 -13.94 2.29
N GLU A 98 -14.85 -14.68 1.49
CA GLU A 98 -15.83 -15.66 1.96
C GLU A 98 -15.19 -17.00 2.37
N GLY A 99 -13.89 -17.16 2.16
CA GLY A 99 -13.16 -18.37 2.52
C GLY A 99 -13.42 -19.55 1.60
N ARG A 100 -13.92 -19.28 0.38
CA ARG A 100 -14.13 -20.30 -0.65
C ARG A 100 -12.80 -20.73 -1.30
N PRO A 101 -12.76 -21.91 -1.95
CA PRO A 101 -11.64 -22.30 -2.79
C PRO A 101 -11.35 -21.23 -3.85
N LEU A 102 -10.06 -20.98 -4.12
CA LEU A 102 -9.64 -20.01 -5.12
C LEU A 102 -9.24 -20.73 -6.43
N PRO A 103 -10.14 -20.84 -7.43
CA PRO A 103 -9.79 -21.43 -8.72
C PRO A 103 -8.90 -20.49 -9.55
N SER A 104 -8.10 -21.09 -10.44
CA SER A 104 -7.34 -20.32 -11.44
C SER A 104 -8.30 -19.78 -12.50
N ARG A 105 -8.20 -18.48 -12.81
CA ARG A 105 -9.04 -17.77 -13.79
C ARG A 105 -8.15 -17.12 -14.86
N ASP A 106 -8.71 -16.66 -15.98
CA ASP A 106 -7.88 -16.15 -17.07
C ASP A 106 -7.05 -14.93 -16.67
N ARG A 107 -7.67 -13.93 -16.01
CA ARG A 107 -6.97 -12.73 -15.53
C ARG A 107 -6.52 -12.82 -14.07
N CYS A 108 -6.80 -13.93 -13.40
CA CYS A 108 -6.31 -14.25 -12.05
C CYS A 108 -5.76 -15.68 -12.03
N LYS A 109 -4.54 -15.88 -12.59
CA LYS A 109 -3.96 -17.22 -12.73
C LYS A 109 -3.17 -17.62 -11.50
N ILE A 110 -3.30 -18.88 -11.11
CA ILE A 110 -2.48 -19.51 -10.08
C ILE A 110 -1.55 -20.52 -10.76
N LEU A 111 -0.26 -20.43 -10.50
CA LEU A 111 0.79 -21.23 -11.12
C LEU A 111 1.70 -21.84 -10.05
N SER A 112 2.04 -23.11 -10.22
CA SER A 112 3.02 -23.81 -9.37
C SER A 112 4.44 -23.57 -9.87
N ALA A 113 5.37 -23.28 -8.97
CA ALA A 113 6.79 -23.22 -9.24
C ALA A 113 7.57 -24.15 -8.30
N ALA A 114 8.19 -25.18 -8.86
CA ALA A 114 8.95 -26.16 -8.08
C ALA A 114 10.21 -25.57 -7.41
N ASN A 115 10.81 -24.55 -8.01
CA ASN A 115 12.06 -23.93 -7.56
C ASN A 115 12.17 -22.48 -8.06
N PRO A 116 13.17 -21.70 -7.60
CA PRO A 116 13.35 -20.30 -8.02
C PRO A 116 13.54 -20.10 -9.53
N ASN A 117 14.16 -21.05 -10.24
CA ASN A 117 14.36 -20.94 -11.69
C ASN A 117 13.04 -21.08 -12.44
N ALA A 118 12.19 -22.02 -12.03
CA ALA A 118 10.85 -22.18 -12.59
C ALA A 118 9.99 -20.93 -12.36
N ALA A 119 10.03 -20.37 -11.14
CA ALA A 119 9.33 -19.13 -10.82
C ALA A 119 9.83 -17.95 -11.67
N ALA A 120 11.15 -17.77 -11.79
CA ALA A 120 11.74 -16.73 -12.63
C ALA A 120 11.30 -16.87 -14.11
N GLY A 121 11.28 -18.11 -14.64
CA GLY A 121 10.78 -18.39 -15.99
C GLY A 121 9.31 -18.02 -16.17
N ILE A 122 8.44 -18.35 -15.20
CA ILE A 122 7.03 -17.95 -15.21
C ILE A 122 6.89 -16.42 -15.25
N ILE A 123 7.62 -15.70 -14.40
CA ILE A 123 7.60 -14.24 -14.37
C ILE A 123 8.08 -13.68 -15.71
N ALA A 124 9.22 -14.16 -16.23
CA ALA A 124 9.78 -13.72 -17.50
C ALA A 124 8.81 -13.88 -18.67
N CYS A 125 8.10 -15.02 -18.76
CA CYS A 125 7.09 -15.22 -19.80
C CYS A 125 5.94 -14.21 -19.68
N ASN A 126 5.45 -13.98 -18.47
CA ASN A 126 4.36 -13.03 -18.23
C ASN A 126 4.77 -11.59 -18.54
N LEU A 127 6.02 -11.21 -18.29
CA LEU A 127 6.55 -9.90 -18.67
C LEU A 127 6.63 -9.73 -20.20
N VAL A 128 6.95 -10.77 -20.95
CA VAL A 128 6.93 -10.74 -22.43
C VAL A 128 5.51 -10.67 -22.97
N TRP A 129 4.61 -11.52 -22.47
CA TRP A 129 3.24 -11.59 -23.00
C TRP A 129 2.41 -10.36 -22.67
N PHE A 130 2.62 -9.76 -21.49
CA PHE A 130 1.73 -8.72 -20.98
C PHE A 130 2.42 -7.38 -20.74
N GLY A 131 3.74 -7.31 -20.93
CA GLY A 131 4.52 -6.09 -20.79
C GLY A 131 5.04 -5.83 -19.38
N ILE A 132 6.14 -5.09 -19.33
CA ILE A 132 6.77 -4.63 -18.08
C ILE A 132 6.01 -3.44 -17.49
N ALA A 133 5.53 -2.54 -18.35
CA ALA A 133 4.99 -1.28 -17.88
C ALA A 133 3.79 -1.50 -16.95
N GLY A 134 3.71 -0.81 -15.81
CA GLY A 134 2.60 -1.01 -14.86
C GLY A 134 2.53 -2.40 -14.19
N THR A 135 3.56 -3.24 -14.35
CA THR A 135 3.69 -4.54 -13.68
C THR A 135 4.51 -4.41 -12.40
N VAL A 136 4.02 -5.02 -11.31
CA VAL A 136 4.73 -5.12 -10.03
C VAL A 136 4.89 -6.57 -9.59
N VAL A 137 5.99 -6.88 -8.91
CA VAL A 137 6.16 -8.13 -8.16
C VAL A 137 5.87 -7.87 -6.69
N LEU A 138 4.84 -8.52 -6.15
CA LEU A 138 4.49 -8.46 -4.73
C LEU A 138 4.84 -9.78 -4.06
N THR A 139 5.22 -9.70 -2.79
CA THR A 139 5.49 -10.87 -1.96
C THR A 139 5.03 -10.61 -0.52
N PRO A 140 4.51 -11.59 0.22
CA PRO A 140 4.19 -11.40 1.63
C PRO A 140 5.44 -11.12 2.50
N THR A 141 6.59 -11.66 2.11
CA THR A 141 7.88 -11.53 2.83
C THR A 141 8.98 -10.96 1.95
N GLY A 142 9.98 -10.32 2.55
CA GLY A 142 11.12 -9.73 1.83
C GLY A 142 12.21 -10.74 1.43
N PRO A 143 13.19 -10.36 0.60
CA PRO A 143 14.32 -11.20 0.20
C PRO A 143 15.23 -11.57 1.38
N ASP A 144 15.21 -10.77 2.46
CA ASP A 144 15.96 -11.06 3.68
C ASP A 144 15.31 -12.19 4.51
N SER A 145 14.00 -12.40 4.33
CA SER A 145 13.22 -13.40 5.07
C SER A 145 12.88 -14.66 4.27
N SER A 146 13.07 -14.64 2.94
CA SER A 146 12.80 -15.81 2.09
C SER A 146 13.92 -16.01 1.06
N ALA A 147 14.60 -17.15 1.17
CA ALA A 147 15.62 -17.55 0.21
C ALA A 147 15.04 -17.76 -1.18
N PHE A 148 13.79 -18.20 -1.28
CA PHE A 148 13.08 -18.33 -2.54
C PHE A 148 12.93 -16.98 -3.24
N VAL A 149 12.37 -15.97 -2.56
CA VAL A 149 12.19 -14.62 -3.11
C VAL A 149 13.53 -14.03 -3.55
N LYS A 150 14.55 -14.10 -2.70
CA LYS A 150 15.90 -13.60 -3.02
C LYS A 150 16.47 -14.24 -4.27
N LYS A 151 16.38 -15.58 -4.38
CA LYS A 151 16.89 -16.34 -5.54
C LYS A 151 16.10 -16.06 -6.82
N VAL A 152 14.78 -15.88 -6.74
CA VAL A 152 13.95 -15.51 -7.90
C VAL A 152 14.35 -14.14 -8.43
N ILE A 153 14.43 -13.14 -7.56
CA ILE A 153 14.79 -11.76 -7.94
C ILE A 153 16.21 -11.71 -8.51
N ALA A 154 17.16 -12.44 -7.92
CA ALA A 154 18.52 -12.55 -8.44
C ALA A 154 18.55 -13.25 -9.82
N ARG A 155 17.78 -14.33 -10.00
CA ARG A 155 17.72 -15.07 -11.26
C ARG A 155 17.16 -14.22 -12.41
N GLN A 156 16.20 -13.36 -12.14
CA GLN A 156 15.61 -12.44 -13.13
C GLN A 156 16.63 -11.44 -13.69
N GLN A 157 17.63 -11.07 -12.88
CA GLN A 157 18.62 -10.06 -13.23
C GLN A 157 19.93 -10.64 -13.79
N ALA A 158 20.18 -11.94 -13.61
CA ALA A 158 21.47 -12.54 -13.92
C ALA A 158 21.77 -12.68 -15.42
N LYS A 159 21.01 -13.53 -16.13
CA LYS A 159 21.17 -13.83 -17.57
C LYS A 159 19.81 -14.09 -18.19
N SER A 160 19.74 -14.08 -19.52
CA SER A 160 18.53 -14.50 -20.24
C SER A 160 18.04 -15.88 -19.76
N ILE A 161 16.73 -16.08 -19.79
CA ILE A 161 16.05 -17.31 -19.41
C ILE A 161 15.54 -17.95 -20.69
N LYS A 162 15.98 -19.18 -20.96
CA LYS A 162 15.39 -20.01 -22.01
C LYS A 162 14.04 -20.50 -21.55
N SER A 163 12.98 -20.02 -22.20
CA SER A 163 11.62 -20.37 -21.82
C SER A 163 11.08 -21.50 -22.69
N THR A 164 10.64 -22.59 -22.07
CA THR A 164 9.92 -23.67 -22.75
C THR A 164 8.56 -23.19 -23.27
N ALA A 165 7.87 -22.32 -22.55
CA ALA A 165 6.58 -21.76 -22.95
C ALA A 165 6.67 -20.82 -24.17
N LEU A 166 7.86 -20.27 -24.44
CA LEU A 166 8.16 -19.44 -25.60
C LEU A 166 9.04 -20.17 -26.62
N LYS A 167 8.87 -21.49 -26.76
CA LYS A 167 9.57 -22.34 -27.75
C LYS A 167 11.10 -22.23 -27.70
N GLY A 168 11.66 -22.10 -26.51
CA GLY A 168 13.11 -22.00 -26.28
C GLY A 168 13.70 -20.60 -26.45
N ALA A 169 12.88 -19.58 -26.72
CA ALA A 169 13.35 -18.21 -26.82
C ALA A 169 14.05 -17.74 -25.55
N GLU A 170 15.10 -16.93 -25.74
CA GLU A 170 15.82 -16.28 -24.65
C GLU A 170 15.11 -15.00 -24.22
N VAL A 171 14.85 -14.89 -22.92
CA VAL A 171 14.01 -13.84 -22.36
C VAL A 171 14.71 -13.12 -21.22
N GLY A 172 14.67 -11.79 -21.20
CA GLY A 172 15.37 -10.97 -20.21
C GLY A 172 16.88 -10.85 -20.51
N PRO A 173 17.71 -10.47 -19.52
CA PRO A 173 17.39 -10.27 -18.11
C PRO A 173 16.43 -9.09 -17.89
N PHE A 174 15.65 -9.17 -16.80
CA PHE A 174 14.78 -8.08 -16.37
C PHE A 174 15.34 -7.48 -15.08
N ARG A 175 15.63 -6.17 -15.12
CA ARG A 175 16.01 -5.43 -13.92
C ARG A 175 14.79 -5.25 -13.03
N ILE A 176 14.83 -5.85 -11.84
CA ILE A 176 13.80 -5.72 -10.81
C ILE A 176 14.40 -4.95 -9.64
N ASP A 177 13.97 -3.71 -9.48
CA ASP A 177 14.40 -2.90 -8.34
C ASP A 177 13.59 -3.30 -7.10
N TRP A 178 14.27 -3.68 -6.01
CA TRP A 178 13.60 -3.85 -4.72
C TRP A 178 13.32 -2.48 -4.11
N GLU A 179 12.05 -2.12 -3.94
CA GLU A 179 11.69 -0.86 -3.31
C GLU A 179 11.94 -0.97 -1.81
N SER A 180 12.87 -0.14 -1.31
CA SER A 180 13.27 -0.09 0.10
C SER A 180 12.06 0.03 1.03
N HIS A 181 12.18 -0.40 2.28
CA HIS A 181 11.12 -0.25 3.28
C HIS A 181 10.82 1.23 3.57
N ALA A 182 9.55 1.57 3.81
CA ALA A 182 9.20 2.92 4.29
C ALA A 182 9.91 3.23 5.62
N SER A 183 10.20 2.19 6.42
CA SER A 183 11.04 2.29 7.60
C SER A 183 12.47 2.73 7.27
N LEU A 184 13.07 2.32 6.15
CA LEU A 184 14.42 2.78 5.78
C LEU A 184 14.42 4.28 5.40
N ASP A 185 13.41 4.72 4.63
CA ASP A 185 13.25 6.15 4.31
C ASP A 185 13.00 6.96 5.59
N ALA A 186 12.19 6.43 6.52
CA ALA A 186 11.91 7.06 7.81
C ALA A 186 13.14 7.08 8.72
N SER A 187 13.91 5.99 8.78
CA SER A 187 15.18 5.92 9.52
C SER A 187 16.16 6.93 8.97
N ARG A 188 16.35 7.02 7.65
CA ARG A 188 17.19 8.06 7.04
C ARG A 188 16.70 9.46 7.35
N LEU A 189 15.38 9.69 7.29
CA LEU A 189 14.79 10.98 7.63
C LEU A 189 15.05 11.34 9.10
N VAL A 190 14.94 10.39 10.02
CA VAL A 190 15.22 10.57 11.45
C VAL A 190 16.72 10.72 11.72
N GLU A 191 17.58 9.96 11.06
CA GLU A 191 19.04 10.08 11.13
C GLU A 191 19.49 11.49 10.74
N CYS A 192 18.90 12.07 9.68
CA CYS A 192 19.17 13.44 9.27
C CYS A 192 18.76 14.51 10.29
N LEU A 193 17.97 14.17 11.31
CA LEU A 193 17.64 15.09 12.40
C LEU A 193 18.78 15.24 13.41
N ASN A 194 19.80 14.36 13.38
CA ASN A 194 20.96 14.38 14.27
C ASN A 194 20.56 14.50 15.76
N LEU A 195 19.58 13.70 16.19
CA LEU A 195 19.10 13.70 17.56
C LEU A 195 20.22 13.27 18.52
N GLN A 196 20.29 13.89 19.70
CA GLN A 196 21.25 13.48 20.73
C GLN A 196 20.96 12.04 21.20
N ALA A 197 22.03 11.24 21.35
CA ALA A 197 21.90 9.87 21.82
C ALA A 197 21.25 9.84 23.21
N GLY A 198 20.18 9.06 23.37
CA GLY A 198 19.44 8.96 24.63
C GLY A 198 18.41 10.08 24.89
N ALA A 199 18.22 11.01 23.97
CA ALA A 199 17.17 12.03 24.10
C ALA A 199 15.78 11.37 24.13
N THR A 200 14.97 11.76 25.11
CA THR A 200 13.58 11.29 25.25
C THR A 200 12.60 12.22 24.53
N ASP A 201 12.96 13.49 24.40
CA ASP A 201 12.19 14.54 23.75
C ASP A 201 13.08 15.52 22.98
N VAL A 202 12.46 16.30 22.09
CA VAL A 202 13.13 17.30 21.27
C VAL A 202 12.40 18.63 21.35
N ASP A 203 13.17 19.71 21.33
CA ASP A 203 12.63 21.07 21.29
C ASP A 203 12.23 21.44 19.86
N THR A 204 10.94 21.67 19.65
CA THR A 204 10.37 22.01 18.34
C THR A 204 10.80 23.40 17.85
N ARG A 205 11.35 24.26 18.72
CA ARG A 205 11.82 25.60 18.35
C ARG A 205 13.20 25.55 17.68
N THR A 206 14.00 24.54 18.01
CA THR A 206 15.36 24.37 17.49
C THR A 206 15.47 23.22 16.49
N LEU A 207 14.51 22.29 16.48
CA LEU A 207 14.46 21.19 15.53
C LEU A 207 14.27 21.73 14.10
N CYS A 208 15.25 21.44 13.24
CA CYS A 208 15.21 21.74 11.82
C CYS A 208 15.27 20.44 11.03
N VAL A 209 14.25 20.18 10.22
CA VAL A 209 14.21 19.01 9.34
C VAL A 209 14.75 19.40 7.96
N PRO A 210 15.82 18.74 7.47
CA PRO A 210 16.37 19.05 6.15
C PRO A 210 15.34 18.83 5.04
N GLN A 211 15.01 19.89 4.30
CA GLN A 211 14.01 19.83 3.21
C GLN A 211 14.50 19.04 1.98
N SER A 212 15.82 18.88 1.84
CA SER A 212 16.44 18.08 0.77
C SER A 212 16.17 16.58 0.92
N VAL A 213 15.81 16.13 2.12
CA VAL A 213 15.51 14.72 2.39
C VAL A 213 14.05 14.43 2.07
N ARG A 214 13.79 13.26 1.50
CA ARG A 214 12.44 12.81 1.17
C ARG A 214 11.57 12.79 2.44
N GLY A 215 10.45 13.53 2.41
CA GLY A 215 9.58 13.69 3.57
C GLY A 215 9.95 14.83 4.52
N GLY A 216 11.11 15.47 4.33
CA GLY A 216 11.59 16.53 5.20
C GLY A 216 10.65 17.73 5.29
N ARG A 217 10.14 18.20 4.14
CA ARG A 217 9.18 19.31 4.11
C ARG A 217 7.90 19.00 4.90
N SER A 218 7.28 17.85 4.66
CA SER A 218 6.03 17.47 5.33
C SER A 218 6.23 17.22 6.82
N LEU A 219 7.37 16.65 7.23
CA LEU A 219 7.71 16.48 8.64
C LEU A 219 7.97 17.84 9.31
N GLN A 220 8.67 18.77 8.64
CA GLN A 220 8.87 20.14 9.14
C GLN A 220 7.52 20.85 9.34
N GLU A 221 6.61 20.77 8.37
CA GLU A 221 5.26 21.35 8.47
C GLU A 221 4.48 20.78 9.66
N TRP A 222 4.63 19.48 9.94
CA TRP A 222 4.03 18.85 11.11
C TRP A 222 4.66 19.35 12.42
N VAL A 223 5.99 19.47 12.51
CA VAL A 223 6.69 20.03 13.69
C VAL A 223 6.23 21.47 13.94
N ASP A 224 6.18 22.30 12.89
CA ASP A 224 5.69 23.67 12.98
C ASP A 224 4.23 23.74 13.43
N ARG A 225 3.40 22.76 13.06
CA ARG A 225 2.03 22.65 13.54
C ARG A 225 1.97 22.30 15.03
N GLN A 226 2.83 21.42 15.54
CA GLN A 226 2.87 21.11 16.99
C GLN A 226 3.13 22.38 17.81
N ARG A 227 4.09 23.20 17.37
CA ARG A 227 4.42 24.48 18.01
C ARG A 227 3.32 25.52 17.85
N ARG A 228 2.95 25.87 16.60
CA ARG A 228 2.10 27.03 16.31
C ARG A 228 0.62 26.81 16.62
N VAL A 229 0.14 25.58 16.49
CA VAL A 229 -1.30 25.27 16.62
C VAL A 229 -1.61 24.62 17.95
N LEU A 230 -0.72 23.76 18.46
CA LEU A 230 -0.96 23.02 19.70
C LEU A 230 -0.17 23.56 20.89
N GLY A 231 0.70 24.57 20.69
CA GLY A 231 1.51 25.16 21.77
C GLY A 231 2.52 24.17 22.38
N ARG A 232 2.89 23.12 21.64
CA ARG A 232 3.80 22.08 22.13
C ARG A 232 5.22 22.43 21.76
N ASP A 233 5.98 22.91 22.73
CA ASP A 233 7.38 23.26 22.53
C ASP A 233 8.32 22.05 22.61
N ARG A 234 7.91 20.97 23.32
CA ARG A 234 8.65 19.70 23.38
C ARG A 234 7.78 18.55 22.86
N ILE A 235 8.39 17.64 22.11
CA ILE A 235 7.74 16.44 21.62
C ILE A 235 8.59 15.19 21.92
N PRO A 236 7.99 14.06 22.33
CA PRO A 236 8.74 12.82 22.52
C PRO A 236 9.35 12.33 21.21
N VAL A 237 10.58 11.80 21.27
CA VAL A 237 11.29 11.27 20.10
C VAL A 237 10.50 10.15 19.42
N GLN A 238 9.81 9.31 20.20
CA GLN A 238 8.99 8.22 19.67
C GLN A 238 7.83 8.75 18.81
N VAL A 239 7.19 9.86 19.21
CA VAL A 239 6.10 10.47 18.44
C VAL A 239 6.64 11.03 17.11
N LEU A 240 7.82 11.65 17.15
CA LEU A 240 8.50 12.14 15.97
C LEU A 240 8.86 11.00 14.99
N GLN A 241 9.35 9.87 15.50
CA GLN A 241 9.65 8.68 14.68
C GLN A 241 8.40 8.08 14.04
N VAL A 242 7.29 8.02 14.78
CA VAL A 242 6.00 7.57 14.26
C VAL A 242 5.52 8.50 13.14
N GLU A 243 5.62 9.81 13.32
CA GLU A 243 5.20 10.75 12.29
C GLU A 243 6.12 10.72 11.06
N ALA A 244 7.44 10.61 11.24
CA ALA A 244 8.38 10.43 10.13
C ALA A 244 8.00 9.20 9.28
N SER A 245 7.68 8.09 9.95
CA SER A 245 7.19 6.86 9.31
C SER A 245 5.88 7.10 8.54
N ARG A 246 4.94 7.83 9.14
CA ARG A 246 3.66 8.19 8.52
C ARG A 246 3.84 9.06 7.28
N VAL A 247 4.67 10.09 7.35
CA VAL A 247 4.98 10.99 6.23
C VAL A 247 5.59 10.21 5.07
N CYS A 248 6.61 9.38 5.35
CA CYS A 248 7.22 8.53 4.32
C CYS A 248 6.21 7.57 3.69
N GLN A 249 5.31 6.99 4.49
CA GLN A 249 4.24 6.11 3.98
C GLN A 249 3.23 6.85 3.09
N GLN A 250 2.80 8.06 3.49
CA GLN A 250 1.86 8.87 2.71
C GLN A 250 2.46 9.28 1.35
N LEU A 251 3.71 9.77 1.34
CA LEU A 251 4.40 10.13 0.11
C LEU A 251 4.59 8.94 -0.84
N ARG A 252 4.72 7.73 -0.29
CA ARG A 252 4.78 6.49 -1.09
C ARG A 252 3.43 6.09 -1.65
N ALA A 253 2.36 6.19 -0.86
CA ALA A 253 1.00 5.88 -1.30
C ALA A 253 0.55 6.79 -2.45
N MET A 254 0.94 8.07 -2.40
CA MET A 254 0.58 9.07 -3.42
C MET A 254 1.53 9.09 -4.63
N ARG A 255 2.56 8.25 -4.64
CA ARG A 255 3.55 8.25 -5.73
C ARG A 255 2.87 7.70 -6.99
N PRO A 256 2.92 8.42 -8.13
CA PRO A 256 2.58 7.84 -9.41
C PRO A 256 3.45 6.60 -9.62
N THR A 257 2.83 5.48 -9.98
CA THR A 257 3.59 4.30 -10.38
C THR A 257 4.37 4.69 -11.63
N SER A 258 5.71 4.77 -11.54
CA SER A 258 6.54 5.01 -12.72
C SER A 258 6.28 3.87 -13.69
N GLU A 259 5.63 4.17 -14.83
CA GLU A 259 5.08 3.15 -15.70
C GLU A 259 6.18 2.23 -16.24
N ASP A 260 7.40 2.73 -16.48
CA ASP A 260 8.45 1.96 -17.15
C ASP A 260 9.30 1.04 -16.26
N ARG A 261 9.14 1.06 -14.93
CA ARG A 261 10.06 0.35 -14.03
C ARG A 261 9.43 -0.86 -13.37
N LEU A 262 10.04 -2.02 -13.57
CA LEU A 262 9.68 -3.24 -12.84
C LEU A 262 10.21 -3.16 -11.41
N VAL A 263 9.29 -3.16 -10.45
CA VAL A 263 9.59 -3.03 -9.03
C VAL A 263 9.10 -4.26 -8.28
N SER A 264 9.85 -4.67 -7.26
CA SER A 264 9.43 -5.67 -6.29
C SER A 264 9.30 -5.07 -4.89
N MET A 265 8.29 -5.47 -4.14
CA MET A 265 8.09 -5.04 -2.75
C MET A 265 7.20 -6.02 -1.97
N THR A 266 7.12 -5.83 -0.66
CA THR A 266 6.20 -6.60 0.18
C THR A 266 4.75 -6.13 0.07
N LEU A 267 3.79 -7.01 0.36
CA LEU A 267 2.35 -6.67 0.42
C LEU A 267 2.05 -5.49 1.36
N HIS A 268 2.76 -5.41 2.49
CA HIS A 268 2.64 -4.31 3.45
C HIS A 268 3.08 -2.98 2.83
N GLN A 269 4.14 -2.99 2.01
CA GLN A 269 4.64 -1.79 1.31
C GLN A 269 3.72 -1.35 0.16
N ALA A 270 2.94 -2.26 -0.41
CA ALA A 270 1.98 -1.96 -1.48
C ALA A 270 0.69 -1.30 -0.98
N LYS A 271 0.57 -0.98 0.32
CA LYS A 271 -0.63 -0.34 0.89
C LYS A 271 -0.97 0.95 0.14
N ASN A 272 -2.24 1.08 -0.22
CA ASN A 272 -2.83 2.20 -0.97
C ASN A 272 -2.23 2.47 -2.36
N ARG A 273 -1.50 1.52 -2.93
CA ARG A 273 -1.03 1.58 -4.32
C ARG A 273 -1.81 0.60 -5.19
N GLU A 274 -1.86 0.89 -6.48
CA GLU A 274 -2.51 0.08 -7.51
C GLU A 274 -1.59 -0.03 -8.72
N PHE A 275 -1.71 -1.15 -9.42
CA PHE A 275 -0.88 -1.51 -10.55
C PHE A 275 -1.78 -2.13 -11.62
N ASP A 276 -1.42 -2.00 -12.89
CA ASP A 276 -2.19 -2.67 -13.95
C ASP A 276 -2.08 -4.18 -13.83
N ARG A 277 -0.87 -4.65 -13.53
CA ARG A 277 -0.53 -6.06 -13.44
C ARG A 277 0.21 -6.34 -12.14
N VAL A 278 -0.22 -7.38 -11.45
CA VAL A 278 0.43 -7.84 -10.21
C VAL A 278 0.90 -9.27 -10.39
N ILE A 279 2.14 -9.53 -10.03
CA ILE A 279 2.68 -10.89 -9.90
C ILE A 279 2.95 -11.12 -8.42
N VAL A 280 2.20 -12.00 -7.78
CA VAL A 280 2.38 -12.37 -6.38
C VAL A 280 3.31 -13.58 -6.29
N LEU A 281 4.48 -13.42 -5.68
CA LEU A 281 5.32 -14.53 -5.27
C LEU A 281 4.86 -15.05 -3.90
N TRP A 282 4.58 -16.35 -3.82
CA TRP A 282 4.08 -16.98 -2.61
C TRP A 282 5.04 -18.07 -2.09
N PRO A 283 6.06 -17.68 -1.29
CA PRO A 283 7.04 -18.60 -0.69
C PRO A 283 6.49 -19.60 0.34
N TYR A 284 7.35 -20.51 0.81
CA TYR A 284 7.07 -21.43 1.93
C TYR A 284 7.05 -20.76 3.29
N GLU A 285 7.89 -19.74 3.48
CA GLU A 285 8.11 -19.10 4.79
C GLU A 285 6.88 -18.32 5.30
N ILE A 286 5.77 -18.34 4.55
CA ILE A 286 4.52 -17.70 4.92
C ILE A 286 3.66 -18.71 5.66
N SER A 287 3.47 -18.46 6.96
CA SER A 287 2.61 -19.25 7.83
C SER A 287 1.62 -18.36 8.61
N GLY A 288 0.59 -18.99 9.16
CA GLY A 288 -0.40 -18.33 10.01
C GLY A 288 -1.79 -18.88 9.81
N ALA A 289 -2.75 -18.31 10.55
CA ALA A 289 -4.15 -18.70 10.44
C ALA A 289 -4.66 -18.56 8.99
N PRO A 290 -5.54 -19.46 8.51
CA PRO A 290 -6.05 -19.43 7.14
C PRO A 290 -6.65 -18.07 6.76
N GLU A 291 -7.32 -17.39 7.68
CA GLU A 291 -7.86 -16.04 7.44
C GLU A 291 -6.76 -15.00 7.18
N LYS A 292 -5.66 -15.02 7.94
CA LYS A 292 -4.52 -14.10 7.74
C LYS A 292 -3.93 -14.28 6.34
N LEU A 293 -3.74 -15.52 5.92
CA LEU A 293 -3.23 -15.84 4.60
C LEU A 293 -4.20 -15.39 3.49
N ARG A 294 -5.51 -15.51 3.69
CA ARG A 294 -6.53 -15.02 2.74
C ARG A 294 -6.49 -13.51 2.64
N ARG A 295 -6.38 -12.80 3.77
CA ARG A 295 -6.22 -11.34 3.81
C ARG A 295 -4.96 -10.89 3.08
N LEU A 296 -3.84 -11.56 3.28
CA LEU A 296 -2.59 -11.29 2.55
C LEU A 296 -2.80 -11.43 1.04
N LEU A 297 -3.31 -12.57 0.58
CA LEU A 297 -3.50 -12.82 -0.84
C LEU A 297 -4.53 -11.87 -1.46
N TYR A 298 -5.62 -11.58 -0.75
CA TYR A 298 -6.60 -10.58 -1.13
C TYR A 298 -5.96 -9.22 -1.35
N ASN A 299 -5.11 -8.78 -0.42
CA ASN A 299 -4.36 -7.52 -0.53
C ASN A 299 -3.31 -7.54 -1.64
N GLY A 300 -2.92 -8.70 -2.18
CA GLY A 300 -2.11 -8.81 -3.38
C GLY A 300 -2.94 -8.68 -4.65
N ILE A 301 -4.00 -9.49 -4.77
CA ILE A 301 -4.87 -9.54 -5.96
C ILE A 301 -5.58 -8.21 -6.18
N THR A 302 -6.11 -7.60 -5.11
CA THR A 302 -6.87 -6.34 -5.18
C THR A 302 -6.01 -5.10 -5.49
N ARG A 303 -4.69 -5.26 -5.64
CA ARG A 303 -3.79 -4.20 -6.13
C ARG A 303 -3.74 -4.17 -7.66
N ALA A 304 -4.18 -5.24 -8.33
CA ALA A 304 -4.24 -5.33 -9.77
C ALA A 304 -5.51 -4.67 -10.32
N ARG A 305 -5.35 -3.85 -11.36
CA ARG A 305 -6.47 -3.30 -12.13
C ARG A 305 -6.90 -4.21 -13.27
N GLN A 306 -5.95 -4.92 -13.88
CA GLN A 306 -6.21 -5.70 -15.10
C GLN A 306 -5.96 -7.19 -14.93
N ARG A 307 -4.82 -7.58 -14.32
CA ARG A 307 -4.40 -8.99 -14.21
C ARG A 307 -3.57 -9.27 -12.96
N ALA A 308 -3.79 -10.43 -12.35
CA ALA A 308 -3.00 -10.96 -11.25
C ALA A 308 -2.48 -12.36 -11.60
N ILE A 309 -1.20 -12.61 -11.34
CA ILE A 309 -0.58 -13.94 -11.47
C ILE A 309 -0.01 -14.30 -10.11
N ILE A 310 -0.45 -15.43 -9.56
CA ILE A 310 0.03 -15.94 -8.27
C ILE A 310 0.99 -17.10 -8.58
N VAL A 311 2.25 -16.94 -8.21
CA VAL A 311 3.30 -17.95 -8.36
C VAL A 311 3.58 -18.58 -7.01
N VAL A 312 3.09 -19.80 -6.81
CA VAL A 312 3.19 -20.54 -5.57
C VAL A 312 4.42 -21.44 -5.58
N GLN A 313 5.29 -21.28 -4.60
CA GLN A 313 6.42 -22.20 -4.43
C GLN A 313 5.89 -23.58 -4.01
N ASN A 314 6.00 -24.58 -4.89
CA ASN A 314 5.45 -25.92 -4.68
C ASN A 314 6.33 -26.98 -5.36
N PRO A 315 7.45 -27.39 -4.72
CA PRO A 315 8.28 -28.53 -5.07
C PRO A 315 7.48 -29.83 -5.21
N PRO A 316 7.95 -30.75 -6.07
CA PRO A 316 7.28 -32.03 -6.34
C PRO A 316 7.11 -32.92 -5.10
N THR A 317 7.93 -32.70 -4.07
CA THR A 317 7.89 -33.45 -2.80
C THR A 317 6.76 -33.00 -1.87
N SER A 318 5.99 -31.96 -2.23
CA SER A 318 4.88 -31.46 -1.41
C SER A 318 3.67 -32.37 -1.56
N ASN A 319 3.35 -33.12 -0.51
CA ASN A 319 2.16 -33.94 -0.42
C ASN A 319 1.38 -33.60 0.86
N PRO A 320 0.15 -33.05 0.78
CA PRO A 320 -0.60 -32.70 -0.43
C PRO A 320 -0.02 -31.48 -1.17
N SER A 321 -0.45 -31.26 -2.42
CA SER A 321 -0.06 -30.07 -3.18
C SER A 321 -0.51 -28.81 -2.46
N ARG A 322 0.35 -27.81 -2.35
CA ARG A 322 -0.03 -26.53 -1.73
C ARG A 322 -1.18 -25.84 -2.46
N LEU A 323 -1.34 -26.10 -3.75
CA LEU A 323 -2.42 -25.51 -4.56
C LEU A 323 -3.82 -25.98 -4.15
N THR A 324 -3.93 -27.13 -3.48
CA THR A 324 -5.21 -27.69 -3.04
C THR A 324 -5.58 -27.27 -1.62
N VAL A 325 -4.70 -26.55 -0.92
CA VAL A 325 -4.90 -26.09 0.46
C VAL A 325 -5.15 -24.59 0.47
N ALA A 326 -6.10 -24.16 1.30
CA ALA A 326 -6.48 -22.77 1.39
C ALA A 326 -5.26 -21.86 1.67
N PRO A 327 -5.43 -20.59 1.27
CA PRO A 327 -4.56 -19.65 0.49
C PRO A 327 -3.06 -20.01 0.36
N PHE A 328 -2.79 -21.26 0.02
CA PHE A 328 -1.50 -21.90 -0.26
C PHE A 328 -0.54 -21.94 0.93
N ALA A 329 -1.02 -22.37 2.09
CA ALA A 329 -0.24 -22.58 3.31
C ALA A 329 0.81 -23.72 3.21
N VAL A 330 1.62 -23.81 4.28
CA VAL A 330 2.24 -25.02 4.85
C VAL A 330 1.35 -25.50 5.98
#